data_AF-A0A9D6YE87-F1
#
_entry.id   AF-A0A9D6YE87-F1
#
_cell.length_a   1.000
_cell.length_b   1.000
_cell.length_c   1.000
_cell.angle_alpha   90.00
_cell.angle_beta   90.00
_cell.angle_gamma   90.00
#
_symmetry.space_group_name_H-M   'P 1'
#
loop_
_entity.id
_entity.type
_entity.pdbx_description
1 polymer ?
#
loop_
_entity_poly.entity_id
_entity_poly.type
_entity_poly.pdbx_seq_one_letter_code
_entity_poly.pdbx_strand_id
1 'polypeptide(L)'
;MSLGEVAARLRQLAGVRDVWVGLAGGAEPVLGAVLATERRAADLRAELHAPTAGWKIPRKWIVLAALPLTARGKSDTRALQAMLEERRQSP
;
A
#
# COMPACT_ATOMS: atom_id res chain seq x y z
N MET A 1 14.21 6.17 -4.18
CA MET A 1 12.95 5.56 -3.74
C MET A 1 12.01 6.54 -3.07
N SER A 2 11.16 7.14 -3.90
CA SER A 2 9.97 7.91 -3.53
C SER A 2 8.76 6.98 -3.35
N LEU A 3 7.61 7.51 -2.91
CA LEU A 3 6.34 6.76 -2.88
C LEU A 3 6.00 6.16 -4.25
N GLY A 4 6.22 6.92 -5.32
CA GLY A 4 5.98 6.49 -6.69
C GLY A 4 6.86 5.31 -7.11
N GLU A 5 8.12 5.26 -6.67
CA GLU A 5 9.04 4.16 -6.98
C GLU A 5 8.65 2.87 -6.25
N VAL A 6 8.19 2.96 -4.99
CA VAL A 6 7.61 1.81 -4.27
C VAL A 6 6.37 1.31 -5.00
N ALA A 7 5.46 2.22 -5.37
CA ALA A 7 4.23 1.89 -6.06
C ALA A 7 4.48 1.23 -7.41
N ALA A 8 5.46 1.73 -8.18
CA ALA A 8 5.85 1.15 -9.47
C ALA A 8 6.34 -0.30 -9.30
N ARG A 9 7.19 -0.56 -8.31
CA ARG A 9 7.70 -1.91 -8.03
C ARG A 9 6.60 -2.87 -7.59
N LEU A 10 5.70 -2.42 -6.72
CA LEU A 10 4.55 -3.23 -6.30
C LEU A 10 3.62 -3.58 -7.47
N ARG A 11 3.41 -2.65 -8.40
CA ARG A 11 2.63 -2.87 -9.64
C ARG A 11 3.26 -3.92 -10.56
N GLN A 12 4.56 -4.14 -10.48
CA GLN A 12 5.25 -5.16 -11.29
C GLN A 12 5.12 -6.58 -10.71
N LEU A 13 4.67 -6.72 -9.46
CA LEU A 13 4.47 -8.04 -8.86
C LEU A 13 3.25 -8.73 -9.48
N ALA A 14 3.40 -10.00 -9.84
CA ALA A 14 2.33 -10.77 -10.47
C ALA A 14 1.08 -10.82 -9.59
N GLY A 15 -0.09 -10.56 -10.20
CA GLY A 15 -1.38 -10.57 -9.53
C GLY A 15 -1.75 -9.27 -8.80
N VAL A 16 -0.88 -8.24 -8.80
CA VAL A 16 -1.24 -6.89 -8.33
C VAL A 16 -1.97 -6.15 -9.46
N ARG A 17 -3.25 -5.84 -9.25
CA ARG A 17 -4.08 -5.14 -10.26
C ARG A 17 -3.96 -3.63 -10.15
N ASP A 18 -3.92 -3.12 -8.92
CA ASP A 18 -3.72 -1.71 -8.65
C ASP A 18 -3.05 -1.51 -7.30
N VAL A 19 -2.39 -0.38 -7.12
CA VAL A 19 -1.68 -0.05 -5.89
C VAL A 19 -1.65 1.44 -5.63
N TRP A 20 -1.81 1.79 -4.37
CA TRP A 20 -1.55 3.11 -3.87
C TRP A 20 -0.60 3.03 -2.67
N VAL A 21 0.35 3.95 -2.62
CA VAL A 21 1.36 4.03 -1.56
C VAL A 21 1.31 5.42 -0.96
N GLY A 22 1.21 5.47 0.36
CA GLY A 22 1.09 6.70 1.13
C GLY A 22 1.91 6.64 2.41
N LEU A 23 1.91 7.75 3.14
CA LEU A 23 2.49 7.86 4.47
C LEU A 23 1.36 7.84 5.50
N ALA A 24 1.58 7.17 6.62
CA ALA A 24 0.57 6.99 7.65
C ALA A 24 1.17 7.16 9.05
N GLY A 25 0.43 7.83 9.94
CA GLY A 25 0.88 8.08 11.32
C GLY A 25 1.09 9.57 11.62
N GLY A 26 1.65 9.84 12.80
CA GLY A 26 1.85 11.19 13.34
C GLY A 26 3.28 11.70 13.10
N ALA A 27 3.92 12.19 14.15
CA ALA A 27 5.23 12.86 14.11
C ALA A 27 6.33 12.10 13.35
N GLU A 28 6.29 10.77 13.34
CA GLU A 28 7.16 9.92 12.52
C GLU A 28 6.29 9.03 11.60
N PRO A 29 5.96 9.50 10.40
CA PRO A 29 5.08 8.78 9.50
C PRO A 29 5.79 7.56 8.89
N VAL A 30 5.04 6.47 8.74
CA VAL A 30 5.54 5.23 8.12
C VAL A 30 4.92 5.01 6.75
N LEU A 31 5.66 4.34 5.88
CA LEU A 31 5.17 3.94 4.57
C LEU A 31 4.04 2.91 4.68
N GLY A 32 2.96 3.11 3.95
CA GLY A 32 1.84 2.17 3.84
C GLY A 32 1.48 1.89 2.38
N ALA A 33 1.03 0.67 2.11
CA ALA A 33 0.57 0.25 0.79
C ALA A 33 -0.84 -0.33 0.87
N VAL A 34 -1.71 0.11 -0.04
CA VAL A 34 -3.04 -0.44 -0.28
C VAL A 34 -3.04 -1.07 -1.67
N LEU A 35 -3.34 -2.36 -1.76
CA LEU A 35 -3.21 -3.14 -2.99
C LEU A 35 -4.54 -3.79 -3.37
N ALA A 36 -4.88 -3.73 -4.66
CA ALA A 36 -5.95 -4.52 -5.24
C ALA A 36 -5.37 -5.85 -5.76
N THR A 37 -5.59 -6.95 -5.04
CA THR A 37 -5.03 -8.27 -5.38
C THR A 37 -5.70 -9.37 -4.55
N GLU A 38 -5.68 -10.60 -5.05
CA GLU A 38 -6.06 -11.80 -4.27
C GLU A 38 -4.87 -12.38 -3.48
N ARG A 39 -3.68 -11.83 -3.67
CA ARG A 39 -2.46 -12.32 -3.01
C ARG A 39 -2.38 -11.83 -1.58
N ARG A 40 -1.77 -12.64 -0.71
CA ARG A 40 -1.53 -12.25 0.68
C ARG A 40 -0.44 -11.20 0.74
N ALA A 41 -0.61 -10.20 1.61
CA ALA A 41 0.38 -9.15 1.84
C ALA A 41 1.78 -9.69 2.22
N ALA A 42 1.84 -10.81 2.96
CA ALA A 42 3.09 -11.43 3.37
C ALA A 42 3.94 -11.89 2.19
N ASP A 43 3.32 -12.48 1.17
CA ASP A 43 4.01 -13.00 -0.02
C ASP A 43 4.57 -11.82 -0.85
N LEU A 44 3.76 -10.79 -1.05
CA LEU A 44 4.16 -9.56 -1.75
C LEU A 44 5.29 -8.81 -1.01
N ARG A 45 5.23 -8.81 0.32
CA ARG A 45 6.28 -8.20 1.16
C ARG A 45 7.60 -8.94 1.04
N ALA A 46 7.58 -10.27 1.00
CA ALA A 46 8.78 -11.09 0.82
C ALA A 46 9.41 -10.84 -0.56
N GLU A 47 8.59 -10.83 -1.61
CA GLU A 47 9.04 -10.54 -2.99
C GLU A 47 9.57 -9.12 -3.15
N LEU A 48 8.99 -8.13 -2.46
CA LEU A 48 9.53 -6.76 -2.45
C LEU A 48 10.84 -6.65 -1.66
N HIS A 49 11.05 -7.48 -0.63
CA HIS A 49 12.27 -7.46 0.20
C HIS A 49 13.49 -7.96 -0.59
N ALA A 50 13.33 -9.03 -1.37
CA ALA A 50 14.43 -9.64 -2.12
C ALA A 50 15.22 -8.65 -3.04
N PRO A 51 14.57 -7.71 -3.76
CA PRO A 51 15.26 -6.73 -4.58
C PRO A 51 15.48 -5.34 -3.92
N THR A 52 15.08 -5.11 -2.66
CA THR A 52 15.12 -3.77 -2.04
C THR A 52 15.98 -3.76 -0.78
N ALA A 53 16.99 -2.87 -0.72
CA ALA A 53 17.75 -2.62 0.51
C ALA A 53 16.76 -2.36 1.67
N GLY A 54 16.74 -3.26 2.67
CA GLY A 54 15.60 -3.61 3.53
C GLY A 54 14.93 -2.54 4.40
N TRP A 55 15.21 -1.25 4.21
CA TRP A 55 14.68 -0.15 5.02
C TRP A 55 13.52 0.63 4.38
N LYS A 56 13.20 0.41 3.08
CA LYS A 56 12.15 1.16 2.35
C LYS A 56 10.94 0.31 1.97
N ILE A 57 10.45 -0.48 2.92
CA ILE A 57 9.31 -1.38 2.74
C ILE A 57 8.11 -0.84 3.52
N PRO A 58 6.90 -0.86 2.93
CA PRO A 58 5.70 -0.45 3.66
C PRO A 58 5.59 -1.22 5.00
N ARG A 59 5.31 -0.49 6.08
CA ARG A 59 5.04 -1.06 7.41
C ARG A 59 3.56 -1.38 7.58
N LYS A 60 2.69 -0.68 6.84
CA LYS A 60 1.25 -0.98 6.75
C LYS A 60 0.92 -1.58 5.37
N TRP A 61 0.11 -2.62 5.38
CA TRP A 61 -0.35 -3.31 4.17
C TRP A 61 -1.85 -3.55 4.29
N ILE A 62 -2.60 -3.11 3.29
CA ILE A 62 -4.04 -3.36 3.18
C ILE A 62 -4.27 -4.00 1.82
N VAL A 63 -4.93 -5.15 1.79
CA VAL A 63 -5.28 -5.87 0.56
C VAL A 63 -6.79 -5.81 0.38
N LEU A 64 -7.22 -5.45 -0.82
CA LEU A 64 -8.62 -5.28 -1.22
C LEU A 64 -8.86 -6.01 -2.54
N ALA A 65 -10.14 -6.27 -2.84
CA ALA A 65 -10.54 -6.72 -4.17
C ALA A 65 -10.29 -5.64 -5.25
N ALA A 66 -10.57 -4.37 -4.92
CA ALA A 66 -10.33 -3.20 -5.76
C ALA A 66 -10.04 -1.97 -4.90
N LEU A 67 -9.29 -0.99 -5.43
CA LEU A 67 -9.12 0.28 -4.74
C LEU A 67 -10.41 1.10 -4.83
N PRO A 68 -10.80 1.83 -3.77
CA PRO A 68 -11.94 2.74 -3.83
C PRO A 68 -11.70 3.80 -4.91
N LEU A 69 -12.76 4.11 -5.64
CA LEU A 69 -12.76 5.13 -6.68
C LEU A 69 -13.71 6.26 -6.27
N THR A 70 -13.35 7.48 -6.63
CA THR A 70 -14.24 8.64 -6.62
C THR A 70 -15.39 8.44 -7.60
N ALA A 71 -16.43 9.27 -7.52
CA ALA A 71 -17.53 9.31 -8.49
C ALA A 71 -17.08 9.53 -9.95
N ARG A 72 -15.84 9.98 -10.18
CA ARG A 72 -15.23 10.17 -11.51
C ARG A 72 -14.38 8.98 -11.97
N GLY A 73 -14.39 7.86 -11.24
CA GLY A 73 -13.64 6.65 -11.56
C GLY A 73 -12.14 6.73 -11.28
N LYS A 74 -11.64 7.80 -10.66
CA LYS A 74 -10.24 7.91 -10.22
C LYS A 74 -10.08 7.35 -8.82
N SER A 75 -8.91 6.78 -8.48
CA SER A 75 -8.59 6.31 -7.12
C SER A 75 -8.92 7.38 -6.08
N ASP A 76 -9.69 7.01 -5.07
CA ASP A 76 -10.04 7.89 -3.96
C ASP A 76 -8.90 7.90 -2.94
N THR A 77 -7.91 8.76 -3.19
CA THR A 77 -6.73 8.89 -2.32
C THR A 77 -7.09 9.32 -0.90
N ARG A 78 -8.22 10.00 -0.70
CA ARG A 78 -8.68 10.40 0.63
C ARG A 78 -9.19 9.19 1.41
N ALA A 79 -10.00 8.35 0.78
CA ALA A 79 -10.43 7.08 1.38
C ALA A 79 -9.22 6.17 1.66
N LEU A 80 -8.30 6.03 0.69
CA LEU A 80 -7.09 5.23 0.84
C LEU A 80 -6.18 5.72 1.98
N GLN A 81 -6.00 7.04 2.11
CA GLN A 81 -5.26 7.65 3.21
C GLN A 81 -5.94 7.37 4.55
N ALA A 82 -7.26 7.53 4.64
CA ALA A 82 -8.03 7.24 5.85
C ALA A 82 -7.88 5.77 6.28
N MET A 83 -7.92 4.83 5.34
CA MET A 83 -7.68 3.40 5.63
C MET A 83 -6.28 3.15 6.21
N LEU A 84 -5.26 3.86 5.72
CA LEU A 84 -3.92 3.77 6.30
C LEU A 84 -3.81 4.46 7.67
N GLU A 85 -4.56 5.53 7.90
CA GLU A 85 -4.57 6.29 9.15
C GLU A 85 -5.34 5.60 10.27
N GLU A 86 -6.40 4.86 9.92
CA GLU A 86 -7.16 4.03 10.84
C GLU A 86 -6.18 3.13 11.61
N ARG A 87 -5.96 3.51 12.88
CA ARG A 87 -5.41 2.58 13.85
C ARG A 87 -6.45 1.47 13.95
N ARG A 88 -6.03 0.20 13.85
CA ARG A 88 -6.79 -0.87 14.51
C ARG A 88 -6.97 -0.40 15.95
N GLN A 89 -8.13 0.18 16.25
CA GLN A 89 -8.62 0.38 17.59
C GLN A 89 -8.85 -1.05 18.08
N SER A 90 -7.81 -1.66 18.64
CA SER A 90 -8.04 -2.73 19.60
C SER A 90 -8.39 -2.03 20.91
N PRO A 91 -9.51 -2.37 21.55
CA PRO A 91 -9.77 -1.98 22.93
C PRO A 91 -8.68 -2.52 23.87
#